data_AF-A0A7W1MBC9-F1
#
_entry.id   AF-A0A7W1MBC9-F1
#
_cell.length_a   1.000
_cell.length_b   1.000
_cell.length_c   1.000
_cell.angle_alpha   90.00
_cell.angle_beta   90.00
_cell.angle_gamma   90.00
#
_symmetry.space_group_name_H-M   'P 1'
#
loop_
_entity.id
_entity.type
_entity.pdbx_description
1 polymer ?
#
loop_
_entity_poly.entity_id
_entity_poly.type
_entity_poly.pdbx_seq_one_letter_code
_entity_poly.pdbx_strand_id
1 'polypeptide(L)'
;MNHFFFSMISSFTALFFILLGLVGIIIPWSPSIRTNFVQFILNESLLLSLFGLISIFIGLAIAASLLINAKRKYYYIRSGEHAISVDEAVIQQYLDVYWKELFPGSDIASRLVLKNNKIHISVDLPTLPIGRQQLILEKIKQDLRSKFADLLGYHNEFFLTSSFHPK
;
A
#
# COMPACT_ATOMS: atom_id res chain seq x y z
N MET A 1 -1.44 -13.15 -4.55
CA MET A 1 -1.95 -12.96 -5.92
C MET A 1 -2.29 -11.52 -6.25
N ASN A 2 -3.05 -10.77 -5.42
CA ASN A 2 -3.44 -9.37 -5.74
C ASN A 2 -2.28 -8.40 -5.99
N HIS A 3 -1.15 -8.53 -5.27
CA HIS A 3 0.02 -7.68 -5.51
C HIS A 3 0.67 -7.91 -6.89
N PHE A 4 0.60 -9.13 -7.43
CA PHE A 4 1.17 -9.44 -8.74
C PHE A 4 0.31 -8.83 -9.86
N PHE A 5 -1.02 -8.97 -9.78
CA PHE A 5 -1.94 -8.35 -10.74
C PHE A 5 -1.87 -6.83 -10.73
N PHE A 6 -1.82 -6.21 -9.54
CA PHE A 6 -1.68 -4.76 -9.43
C PHE A 6 -0.35 -4.25 -10.01
N SER A 7 0.75 -4.96 -9.72
CA SER A 7 2.08 -4.64 -10.28
C SER A 7 2.09 -4.78 -11.81
N MET A 8 1.48 -5.84 -12.34
CA MET A 8 1.40 -6.09 -13.78
C MET A 8 0.56 -5.02 -14.50
N ILE A 9 -0.61 -4.68 -13.98
CA ILE A 9 -1.48 -3.61 -14.55
C ILE A 9 -0.76 -2.25 -14.49
N SER A 10 -0.14 -1.93 -13.36
CA SER A 10 0.64 -0.69 -13.21
C SER A 10 1.80 -0.62 -14.19
N SER A 11 2.50 -1.74 -14.43
CA SER A 11 3.59 -1.85 -15.39
C SER A 11 3.12 -1.61 -16.83
N PHE A 12 2.01 -2.25 -17.26
CA PHE A 12 1.42 -2.03 -18.58
C PHE A 12 0.97 -0.57 -18.77
N THR A 13 0.37 0.02 -17.73
CA THR A 13 -0.06 1.41 -17.76
C THR A 13 1.13 2.36 -17.89
N ALA A 14 2.20 2.14 -17.13
CA ALA A 14 3.43 2.92 -17.23
C ALA A 14 4.08 2.81 -18.62
N LEU A 15 4.18 1.60 -19.17
CA LEU A 15 4.71 1.37 -20.51
C LEU A 15 3.88 2.07 -21.58
N PHE A 16 2.55 2.04 -21.46
CA PHE A 16 1.64 2.75 -22.35
C PHE A 16 1.91 4.26 -22.36
N PHE A 17 2.01 4.89 -21.18
CA PHE A 17 2.32 6.32 -21.08
C PHE A 17 3.72 6.67 -21.62
N ILE A 18 4.72 5.81 -21.40
CA ILE A 18 6.07 6.00 -21.96
C ILE A 18 6.04 5.98 -23.48
N LEU A 19 5.38 4.99 -24.08
CA LEU A 19 5.26 4.88 -25.54
C LEU A 19 4.49 6.06 -26.12
N LEU A 20 3.39 6.45 -25.48
CA LEU A 20 2.58 7.58 -25.92
C LEU A 20 3.35 8.91 -25.83
N GLY A 21 4.16 9.09 -24.79
CA GLY A 21 5.09 10.21 -24.66
C GLY A 21 6.17 10.22 -25.74
N LEU A 22 6.78 9.07 -26.04
CA LEU A 22 7.76 8.94 -27.12
C LEU A 22 7.16 9.31 -28.47
N VAL A 23 5.96 8.82 -28.78
CA VAL A 23 5.24 9.16 -30.01
C VAL A 23 4.97 10.68 -30.06
N GLY A 24 4.53 11.28 -28.96
CA GLY A 24 4.30 12.73 -28.85
C GLY A 24 5.55 13.57 -29.10
N ILE A 25 6.73 13.08 -28.72
CA ILE A 25 8.01 13.75 -28.98
C ILE A 25 8.46 13.58 -30.44
N ILE A 26 8.25 12.40 -31.02
CA ILE A 26 8.73 12.06 -32.38
C ILE A 26 7.88 12.75 -33.47
N ILE A 27 6.56 12.82 -33.30
CA ILE A 27 5.63 13.41 -34.27
C ILE A 27 6.05 14.82 -34.73
N PRO A 28 6.35 15.80 -33.85
CA PRO A 28 6.70 17.16 -34.28
C PRO A 28 8.07 17.24 -34.97
N TRP A 29 9.00 16.33 -34.64
CA TRP A 29 10.36 16.34 -35.17
C TRP A 29 10.49 15.71 -36.56
N SER A 30 9.55 14.86 -36.98
CA SER A 30 9.61 14.21 -38.28
C SER A 30 8.39 14.56 -39.15
N PRO A 31 8.58 15.37 -40.21
CA PRO A 31 7.50 15.74 -41.13
C PRO A 31 6.82 14.53 -41.78
N SER A 32 7.58 13.48 -42.11
CA SER A 32 7.05 12.27 -42.73
C SER A 32 6.16 11.48 -41.77
N ILE A 33 6.58 11.33 -40.51
CA ILE A 33 5.79 10.66 -39.47
C ILE A 33 4.51 11.44 -39.21
N ARG A 34 4.58 12.77 -39.14
CA ARG A 34 3.42 13.64 -38.97
C ARG A 34 2.39 13.47 -40.09
N THR A 35 2.83 13.47 -41.35
CA THR A 35 1.91 13.32 -42.50
C THR A 35 1.25 11.94 -42.50
N ASN A 36 2.02 10.88 -42.25
CA ASN A 36 1.47 9.53 -42.15
C ASN A 36 0.50 9.39 -40.97
N PHE A 37 0.78 10.03 -39.83
CA PHE A 37 -0.12 10.01 -38.68
C PHE A 37 -1.44 10.73 -38.96
N VAL A 38 -1.40 11.88 -39.64
CA VAL A 38 -2.61 12.60 -40.07
C VAL A 38 -3.40 11.78 -41.09
N GLN A 39 -2.74 11.17 -42.08
CA GLN A 39 -3.41 10.29 -43.05
C GLN A 39 -4.03 9.07 -42.37
N PHE A 40 -3.36 8.48 -41.39
CA PHE A 40 -3.89 7.36 -40.61
C PHE A 40 -5.17 7.75 -39.86
N ILE A 41 -5.19 8.91 -39.20
CA ILE A 41 -6.38 9.42 -38.50
C ILE A 41 -7.54 9.66 -39.48
N LEU A 42 -7.26 10.19 -40.68
CA LEU A 42 -8.29 10.58 -41.63
C LEU A 42 -8.84 9.42 -42.47
N ASN A 43 -7.99 8.47 -42.87
CA ASN A 43 -8.37 7.42 -43.82
C ASN A 43 -8.75 6.10 -43.14
N GLU A 44 -8.13 5.77 -42.00
CA GLU A 44 -8.27 4.45 -41.37
C GLU A 44 -9.27 4.46 -40.20
N SER A 45 -10.50 4.87 -40.50
CA SER A 45 -11.59 4.96 -39.50
C SER A 45 -11.84 3.65 -38.73
N LEU A 46 -11.69 2.50 -39.39
CA LEU A 46 -11.85 1.18 -38.77
C LEU A 46 -10.76 0.88 -37.73
N LEU A 47 -9.49 1.14 -38.07
CA LEU A 47 -8.38 0.93 -37.14
C LEU A 47 -8.44 1.89 -35.97
N LEU A 48 -8.84 3.14 -36.21
CA LEU A 48 -9.06 4.14 -35.18
C LEU A 48 -10.18 3.72 -34.21
N SER A 49 -11.29 3.20 -34.75
CA SER A 49 -12.41 2.66 -33.95
C SER A 49 -11.98 1.45 -33.12
N LEU A 50 -11.20 0.53 -33.70
CA LEU A 50 -10.70 -0.65 -32.97
C LEU A 50 -9.75 -0.24 -31.83
N PHE A 51 -8.87 0.72 -32.09
CA PHE A 51 -7.95 1.27 -31.08
C PHE A 51 -8.72 1.92 -29.92
N GLY A 52 -9.76 2.70 -30.22
CA GLY A 52 -10.66 3.26 -29.22
C GLY A 52 -11.35 2.19 -28.40
N LEU A 53 -11.86 1.14 -29.04
CA LEU A 53 -12.53 0.02 -28.37
C LEU A 53 -11.58 -0.70 -27.39
N ILE A 54 -10.36 -1.02 -27.82
CA ILE A 54 -9.34 -1.67 -26.96
C ILE A 54 -8.99 -0.77 -25.78
N SER A 55 -8.84 0.54 -26.00
CA SER A 55 -8.55 1.50 -24.94
C SER A 55 -9.67 1.57 -23.90
N ILE A 56 -10.93 1.49 -24.31
CA ILE A 56 -12.08 1.43 -23.41
C ILE A 56 -12.04 0.15 -22.56
N PHE A 57 -11.77 -1.01 -23.16
CA PHE A 57 -11.67 -2.28 -22.42
C PHE A 57 -10.55 -2.25 -21.38
N ILE A 58 -9.38 -1.71 -21.73
CA ILE A 58 -8.27 -1.54 -20.79
C ILE A 58 -8.68 -0.60 -19.65
N GLY A 59 -9.30 0.53 -19.97
CA GLY A 59 -9.79 1.48 -18.96
C GLY A 59 -10.82 0.87 -18.01
N LEU A 60 -11.76 0.07 -18.53
CA LEU A 60 -12.74 -0.67 -17.74
C LEU A 60 -12.07 -1.71 -16.84
N ALA A 61 -11.07 -2.44 -17.33
CA ALA A 61 -10.33 -3.41 -16.54
C ALA A 61 -9.58 -2.74 -15.38
N ILE A 62 -8.93 -1.60 -15.63
CA ILE A 62 -8.26 -0.81 -14.59
C ILE A 62 -9.28 -0.28 -13.58
N ALA A 63 -10.40 0.32 -14.04
CA ALA A 63 -11.44 0.85 -13.16
C ALA A 63 -12.06 -0.25 -12.28
N ALA A 64 -12.36 -1.42 -12.84
CA ALA A 64 -12.84 -2.57 -12.09
C ALA A 64 -11.81 -3.03 -11.06
N SER A 65 -10.52 -3.08 -11.41
CA SER A 65 -9.45 -3.45 -10.48
C SER A 65 -9.32 -2.46 -9.32
N LEU A 66 -9.51 -1.16 -9.58
CA LEU A 66 -9.51 -0.12 -8.56
C LEU A 66 -10.73 -0.25 -7.66
N LEU A 67 -11.92 -0.49 -8.21
CA LEU A 67 -13.14 -0.68 -7.42
C LEU A 67 -13.06 -1.91 -6.50
N ILE A 68 -12.44 -3.00 -6.98
CA ILE A 68 -12.22 -4.22 -6.18
C ILE A 68 -11.18 -3.96 -5.08
N ASN A 69 -10.07 -3.27 -5.40
CA ASN A 69 -9.01 -3.00 -4.43
C ASN A 69 -9.30 -1.80 -3.50
N ALA A 70 -10.22 -0.91 -3.87
CA ALA A 70 -10.64 0.24 -3.05
C ALA A 70 -11.59 -0.17 -1.91
N LYS A 71 -12.09 -1.42 -1.90
CA LYS A 71 -12.73 -1.97 -0.71
C LYS A 71 -11.71 -2.01 0.41
N ARG A 72 -11.82 -1.04 1.33
CA ARG A 72 -11.12 -1.01 2.63
C ARG A 72 -11.08 -2.42 3.18
N LYS A 73 -9.89 -2.90 3.48
CA LYS A 73 -9.70 -4.19 4.13
C LYS A 73 -10.23 -4.08 5.57
N TYR A 74 -11.52 -4.31 5.75
CA TYR A 74 -12.08 -4.57 7.06
C TYR A 74 -11.60 -5.96 7.48
N TYR A 75 -10.58 -5.99 8.33
CA TYR A 75 -10.11 -7.22 8.94
C TYR A 75 -10.92 -7.46 10.21
N TYR A 76 -11.68 -8.55 10.23
CA TYR A 76 -12.37 -9.00 11.43
C TYR A 76 -11.34 -9.60 12.39
N ILE A 77 -11.06 -8.92 13.49
CA ILE A 77 -10.27 -9.48 14.58
C ILE A 77 -11.25 -10.27 15.45
N ARG A 78 -11.19 -11.61 15.38
CA ARG A 78 -11.93 -12.46 16.33
C ARG A 78 -11.18 -12.52 17.65
N SER A 79 -11.78 -11.99 18.71
CA SER A 79 -11.35 -12.19 20.09
C SER A 79 -12.46 -12.94 20.84
N GLY A 80 -12.28 -14.25 21.04
CA GLY A 80 -13.32 -15.11 21.63
C GLY A 80 -14.61 -15.19 20.80
N GLU A 81 -15.78 -15.14 21.44
CA GLU A 81 -17.09 -15.18 20.78
C GLU A 81 -17.46 -13.89 20.02
N HIS A 82 -16.70 -12.81 20.18
CA HIS A 82 -17.01 -11.50 19.59
C HIS A 82 -15.96 -11.12 18.54
N ALA A 83 -16.42 -10.90 17.30
CA ALA A 83 -15.59 -10.36 16.23
C ALA A 83 -15.68 -8.83 16.28
N ILE A 84 -14.61 -8.16 16.69
CA ILE A 84 -14.56 -6.70 16.71
C ILE A 84 -13.94 -6.27 15.38
N SER A 85 -14.71 -5.57 14.56
CA SER A 85 -14.23 -4.94 13.33
C SER A 85 -13.51 -3.64 13.70
N VAL A 86 -12.21 -3.72 13.99
CA VAL A 86 -11.40 -2.54 14.24
C VAL A 86 -10.72 -2.13 12.95
N ASP A 87 -10.95 -0.90 12.51
CA ASP A 87 -10.25 -0.34 11.36
C ASP A 87 -8.74 -0.27 11.67
N GLU A 88 -7.92 -0.76 10.75
CA GLU A 88 -6.45 -0.73 10.83
C GLU A 88 -5.94 0.69 11.12
N ALA A 89 -6.62 1.70 10.57
CA ALA A 89 -6.32 3.11 10.80
C ALA A 89 -6.42 3.52 12.27
N VAL A 90 -7.36 2.95 13.03
CA VAL A 90 -7.54 3.26 14.46
C VAL A 90 -6.39 2.69 15.27
N ILE A 91 -6.01 1.43 15.02
CA ILE A 91 -4.88 0.81 15.72
C ILE A 91 -3.57 1.52 15.38
N GLN A 92 -3.38 1.90 14.11
CA GLN A 92 -2.23 2.68 13.67
C GLN A 92 -2.15 4.03 14.39
N GLN A 93 -3.26 4.76 14.50
CA GLN A 93 -3.31 6.03 15.21
C GLN A 93 -2.95 5.88 16.69
N TYR A 94 -3.40 4.81 17.35
CA TYR A 94 -3.02 4.53 18.75
C TYR A 94 -1.52 4.22 18.89
N LEU A 95 -0.95 3.46 17.95
CA LEU A 95 0.48 3.21 17.92
C LEU A 95 1.27 4.52 17.73
N ASP A 96 0.85 5.37 16.81
CA ASP A 96 1.52 6.65 16.55
C ASP A 96 1.53 7.56 17.79
N VAL A 97 0.44 7.59 18.56
CA VAL A 97 0.39 8.30 19.85
C VAL A 97 1.33 7.67 20.88
N TYR A 98 1.29 6.34 21.02
CA TYR A 98 2.15 5.60 21.95
C TYR A 98 3.63 5.85 21.67
N TRP A 99 4.05 5.85 20.41
CA TRP A 99 5.44 6.09 20.04
C TRP A 99 5.88 7.52 20.34
N LYS A 100 5.02 8.52 20.10
CA LYS A 100 5.30 9.91 20.45
C LYS A 100 5.44 10.13 21.95
N GLU A 101 4.66 9.41 22.77
CA GLU A 101 4.79 9.44 24.22
C GLU A 101 6.09 8.78 24.69
N LEU A 102 6.48 7.66 24.09
CA LEU A 102 7.65 6.88 24.51
C LEU A 102 8.98 7.50 24.03
N PHE A 103 8.99 8.12 22.86
CA PHE A 103 10.17 8.74 22.24
C PHE A 103 9.86 10.16 21.74
N PRO A 104 9.67 11.13 22.67
CA PRO A 104 9.40 12.50 22.30
C PRO A 104 10.56 13.07 21.48
N GLY A 105 10.28 13.46 20.23
CA GLY A 105 11.26 14.04 19.31
C GLY A 105 11.88 13.08 18.31
N SER A 106 11.46 11.81 18.27
CA SER A 106 11.80 10.87 17.19
C SER A 106 10.55 10.45 16.44
N ASP A 107 10.58 10.55 15.11
CA ASP A 107 9.49 10.04 14.27
C ASP A 107 9.73 8.54 14.05
N ILE A 108 8.90 7.71 14.69
CA ILE A 108 9.05 6.26 14.66
C ILE A 108 8.12 5.71 13.60
N ALA A 109 8.73 5.20 12.52
CA ALA A 109 7.99 4.44 11.52
C ALA A 109 7.52 3.13 12.14
N SER A 110 6.20 2.96 12.22
CA SER A 110 5.59 1.70 12.64
C SER A 110 4.59 1.24 11.59
N ARG A 111 4.59 -0.06 11.33
CA ARG A 111 3.70 -0.70 10.38
C ARG A 111 2.93 -1.81 11.06
N LEU A 112 1.61 -1.67 11.08
CA LEU A 112 0.72 -2.74 11.49
C LEU A 112 0.37 -3.63 10.30
N VAL A 113 0.39 -4.95 10.50
CA VAL A 113 -0.09 -5.93 9.53
C VAL A 113 -0.90 -6.98 10.27
N LEU A 114 -2.14 -7.19 9.87
CA LEU A 114 -2.95 -8.30 10.37
C LEU A 114 -2.77 -9.52 9.47
N LYS A 115 -2.27 -10.62 10.03
CA LYS A 115 -2.04 -11.89 9.32
C LYS A 115 -2.50 -13.05 10.18
N ASN A 116 -3.27 -13.98 9.61
CA ASN A 116 -3.77 -15.18 10.30
C ASN A 116 -4.48 -14.89 11.63
N ASN A 117 -5.33 -13.85 11.68
CA ASN A 117 -6.03 -13.40 12.89
C ASN A 117 -5.09 -13.00 14.05
N LYS A 118 -3.83 -12.66 13.74
CA LYS A 118 -2.85 -12.13 14.68
C LYS A 118 -2.37 -10.75 14.23
N ILE A 119 -2.11 -9.89 15.22
CA ILE A 119 -1.54 -8.56 15.00
C ILE A 119 -0.02 -8.72 14.86
N HIS A 120 0.55 -8.23 13.76
CA HIS A 120 1.99 -8.08 13.56
C HIS A 120 2.32 -6.59 13.54
N ILE A 121 3.26 -6.19 14.38
CA ILE A 121 3.75 -4.81 14.47
C ILE A 121 5.22 -4.83 14.09
N SER A 122 5.57 -4.13 13.03
CA SER A 122 6.96 -3.85 12.68
C SER A 122 7.27 -2.41 13.08
N VAL A 123 8.34 -2.20 13.84
CA VAL A 123 8.73 -0.87 14.33
C VAL A 123 10.22 -0.62 14.13
N ASP A 124 10.56 0.56 13.64
CA ASP A 124 11.93 1.00 13.45
C ASP A 124 12.31 1.99 14.56
N LEU A 125 13.00 1.47 15.58
CA LEU A 125 13.33 2.20 16.80
C LEU A 125 14.63 3.02 16.64
N PRO A 126 14.77 4.13 17.40
CA PRO A 126 16.01 4.88 17.47
C PRO A 126 17.12 4.05 18.13
N THR A 127 18.37 4.35 17.81
CA THR A 127 19.54 3.63 18.35
C THR A 127 19.61 3.76 19.87
N LEU A 128 19.48 2.63 20.57
CA LEU A 128 19.57 2.55 22.03
C LEU A 128 20.79 1.75 22.48
N PRO A 129 21.34 1.98 23.68
CA PRO A 129 22.43 1.17 24.23
C PRO A 129 22.01 -0.30 24.34
N ILE A 130 22.87 -1.23 23.91
CA ILE A 130 22.58 -2.68 23.83
C ILE A 130 22.00 -3.23 25.14
N GLY A 131 22.54 -2.82 26.30
CA GLY A 131 22.06 -3.25 27.62
C GLY A 131 20.66 -2.75 28.01
N ARG A 132 20.10 -1.76 27.30
CA ARG A 132 18.75 -1.23 27.53
C ARG A 132 17.73 -1.65 26.46
N GLN A 133 18.18 -2.15 25.32
CA GLN A 133 17.29 -2.55 24.21
C GLN A 133 16.30 -3.63 24.65
N GLN A 134 16.78 -4.68 25.31
CA GLN A 134 15.94 -5.81 25.71
C GLN A 134 14.91 -5.41 26.78
N LEU A 135 15.30 -4.58 27.76
CA LEU A 135 14.40 -4.08 28.79
C LEU A 135 13.29 -3.20 28.23
N ILE A 136 13.62 -2.34 27.26
CA ILE A 136 12.64 -1.46 26.59
C ILE A 136 11.69 -2.29 25.72
N LEU A 137 12.19 -3.30 24.99
CA LEU A 137 11.36 -4.16 24.17
C LEU A 137 10.34 -4.96 24.99
N GLU A 138 10.76 -5.53 26.12
CA GLU A 138 9.83 -6.24 27.02
C GLU A 138 8.78 -5.29 27.60
N LYS A 139 9.19 -4.08 28.01
CA LYS A 139 8.24 -3.05 28.48
C LYS A 139 7.22 -2.68 27.40
N ILE A 140 7.68 -2.41 26.17
CA ILE A 140 6.81 -2.10 25.02
C ILE A 140 5.82 -3.25 24.77
N LYS A 141 6.31 -4.49 24.81
CA LYS A 141 5.48 -5.67 24.58
C LYS A 141 4.39 -5.81 25.65
N GLN A 142 4.72 -5.55 26.91
CA GLN A 142 3.77 -5.59 28.02
C GLN A 142 2.74 -4.45 27.94
N ASP A 143 3.19 -3.22 27.67
CA ASP A 143 2.33 -2.04 27.54
C ASP A 143 1.32 -2.20 26.39
N LEU A 144 1.80 -2.64 25.22
CA LEU A 144 0.94 -2.88 24.06
C LEU A 144 -0.05 -4.03 24.32
N ARG A 145 0.37 -5.08 25.05
CA ARG A 145 -0.53 -6.16 25.45
C ARG A 145 -1.69 -5.65 26.30
N SER A 146 -1.39 -4.82 27.31
CA SER A 146 -2.44 -4.20 28.14
C SER A 146 -3.35 -3.31 27.30
N LYS A 147 -2.77 -2.40 26.50
CA LYS A 147 -3.55 -1.47 25.68
C LYS A 147 -4.45 -2.19 24.66
N PHE A 148 -3.99 -3.27 24.04
CA PHE A 148 -4.84 -4.05 23.12
C PHE A 148 -5.93 -4.85 23.84
N ALA A 149 -5.65 -5.36 25.05
CA ALA A 149 -6.67 -5.98 25.87
C ALA A 149 -7.75 -4.96 26.28
N ASP A 150 -7.33 -3.77 26.74
CA ASP A 150 -8.24 -2.75 27.27
C ASP A 150 -9.03 -2.03 26.18
N LEU A 151 -8.40 -1.69 25.05
CA LEU A 151 -9.04 -0.92 23.97
C LEU A 151 -9.76 -1.79 22.96
N LEU A 152 -9.22 -2.97 22.65
CA LEU A 152 -9.68 -3.82 21.55
C LEU A 152 -10.29 -5.13 22.04
N GLY A 153 -10.31 -5.40 23.36
CA GLY A 153 -10.67 -6.71 23.89
C GLY A 153 -9.77 -7.84 23.38
N TYR A 154 -8.59 -7.53 22.84
CA TYR A 154 -7.72 -8.50 22.18
C TYR A 154 -6.73 -9.08 23.19
N HIS A 155 -7.01 -10.30 23.65
CA HIS A 155 -6.18 -11.00 24.65
C HIS A 155 -5.17 -12.00 24.03
N ASN A 156 -5.23 -12.19 22.72
CA ASN A 156 -4.38 -13.13 22.01
C ASN A 156 -2.93 -12.61 21.88
N GLU A 157 -2.00 -13.52 21.60
CA GLU A 157 -0.62 -13.14 21.32
C GLU A 157 -0.50 -12.28 20.05
N PHE A 158 0.40 -11.30 20.08
CA PHE A 158 0.79 -10.50 18.93
C PHE A 158 2.30 -10.61 18.68
N PHE A 159 2.71 -10.36 17.44
CA PHE A 159 4.10 -10.39 17.04
C PHE A 159 4.65 -8.97 16.95
N LEU A 160 5.72 -8.70 17.70
CA LEU A 160 6.49 -7.46 17.61
C LEU A 160 7.82 -7.76 16.92
N THR A 161 8.08 -7.09 15.81
CA THR A 161 9.36 -7.12 15.11
C THR A 161 9.96 -5.73 15.17
N SER A 162 11.08 -5.59 15.89
CA SER A 162 11.79 -4.32 16.01
C SER A 162 13.07 -4.34 15.18
N SER A 163 13.32 -3.28 14.42
CA SER A 163 14.63 -2.96 13.89
C SER A 163 15.20 -1.74 14.62
N PHE A 164 16.52 -1.66 14.77
CA PHE A 164 17.18 -0.48 15.34
C PHE A 164 18.03 0.17 14.26
N HIS A 165 17.99 1.50 14.16
CA HIS A 165 18.84 2.22 13.23
C HIS A 165 20.32 1.89 13.48
N PRO A 166 21.07 1.46 12.43
CA PRO A 166 22.51 1.31 12.54
C PRO A 166 23.13 2.68 12.81
N LYS A 167 24.10 2.69 13.72
CA LYS A 167 24.84 3.88 14.13
C LYS A 167 25.78 4.34 13.02
#